data_AF-A0A948ITG4-F1
#
_entry.id   AF-A0A948ITG4-F1
#
_cell.length_a   1.000
_cell.length_b   1.000
_cell.length_c   1.000
_cell.angle_alpha   90.00
_cell.angle_beta   90.00
_cell.angle_gamma   90.00
#
_symmetry.space_group_name_H-M   'P 1'
#
loop_
_entity.id
_entity.type
_entity.pdbx_description
1 polymer ?
#
loop_
_entity_poly.entity_id
_entity_poly.type
_entity_poly.pdbx_seq_one_letter_code
_entity_poly.pdbx_strand_id
1 'polypeptide(L)'
;MLTEPNRDASHPPARNKLAAKVGSHSAYARGPDLIVEWYDFGDDTHYESANFLVFKSPAQQMLAQAIGGAAGFEVALLAAKVAAHFDSYFEVKAFAAEHSIPFATDVEFQP
;
A
#
# COMPACT_ATOMS: atom_id res chain seq x y z
N MET A 1 -2.18 22.41 -50.96
CA MET A 1 -0.80 22.24 -50.43
C MET A 1 -0.95 22.28 -48.91
N LEU A 2 -1.14 21.16 -48.21
CA LEU A 2 -0.13 20.18 -47.74
C LEU A 2 1.02 20.83 -46.97
N THR A 3 0.94 20.79 -45.64
CA THR A 3 1.87 20.01 -44.78
C THR A 3 1.32 19.94 -43.34
N GLU A 4 0.98 18.73 -42.87
CA GLU A 4 0.96 18.35 -41.45
C GLU A 4 2.42 18.04 -40.99
N PRO A 5 2.63 17.43 -39.81
CA PRO A 5 2.70 18.02 -38.47
C PRO A 5 4.14 17.95 -37.90
N ASN A 6 4.49 18.71 -36.86
CA ASN A 6 5.73 18.43 -36.11
C ASN A 6 5.40 17.77 -34.77
N ARG A 7 5.78 16.49 -34.68
CA ARG A 7 5.87 15.68 -33.46
C ARG A 7 7.31 15.74 -32.93
N ASP A 8 7.46 15.36 -31.66
CA ASP A 8 8.69 15.15 -30.89
C ASP A 8 9.36 16.43 -30.32
N ALA A 9 9.84 16.48 -29.07
CA ALA A 9 10.41 15.39 -28.28
C ALA A 9 10.27 15.62 -26.75
N SER A 10 9.94 14.52 -26.07
CA SER A 10 10.65 14.06 -24.87
C SER A 10 10.80 14.99 -23.66
N HIS A 11 9.76 15.03 -22.83
CA HIS A 11 9.99 14.86 -21.40
C HIS A 11 9.28 13.56 -20.99
N PRO A 12 9.96 12.56 -20.39
CA PRO A 12 9.22 11.64 -19.56
C PRO A 12 8.50 12.51 -18.52
N PRO A 13 7.18 12.32 -18.26
CA PRO A 13 6.57 13.00 -17.13
C PRO A 13 7.46 12.67 -15.93
N ALA A 14 7.99 13.72 -15.30
CA ALA A 14 8.74 13.60 -14.06
C ALA A 14 7.96 12.59 -13.24
N ARG A 15 8.59 11.45 -12.92
CA ARG A 15 7.97 10.38 -12.13
C ARG A 15 7.23 11.11 -11.03
N ASN A 16 5.90 11.09 -11.08
CA ASN A 16 5.05 11.74 -10.11
C ASN A 16 5.43 11.08 -8.79
N LYS A 17 6.43 11.65 -8.10
CA LYS A 17 6.66 11.40 -6.69
C LYS A 17 5.45 12.06 -6.07
N LEU A 18 4.34 11.34 -6.06
CA LEU A 18 3.20 11.63 -5.22
C LEU A 18 3.83 11.86 -3.85
N ALA A 19 3.83 13.11 -3.39
CA ALA A 19 4.31 13.42 -2.06
C ALA A 19 3.58 12.46 -1.13
N ALA A 20 4.33 11.58 -0.45
CA ALA A 20 3.75 10.65 0.49
C ALA A 20 2.98 11.50 1.49
N LYS A 21 1.64 11.41 1.48
CA LYS A 21 0.82 12.09 2.48
C LYS A 21 1.25 11.59 3.85
N VAL A 22 1.16 12.42 4.88
CA VAL A 22 1.32 11.95 6.26
C VAL A 22 0.35 10.79 6.50
N GLY A 23 0.87 9.61 6.87
CA GLY A 23 0.11 8.37 6.99
C GLY A 23 -0.03 7.51 5.72
N SER A 24 0.54 7.94 4.59
CA SER A 24 0.56 7.21 3.31
C SER A 24 1.22 5.84 3.48
N HIS A 25 0.64 4.81 2.87
CA HIS A 25 1.09 3.43 3.03
C HIS A 25 1.54 2.80 1.71
N SER A 26 2.26 1.69 1.81
CA SER A 26 2.52 0.76 0.70
C SER A 26 1.93 -0.60 1.04
N ALA A 27 1.31 -1.27 0.06
CA ALA A 27 0.80 -2.63 0.25
C ALA A 27 1.46 -3.57 -0.76
N TYR A 28 1.97 -4.72 -0.30
CA TYR A 28 2.65 -5.69 -1.14
C TYR A 28 2.56 -7.12 -0.60
N ALA A 29 2.80 -8.10 -1.48
CA ALA A 29 2.92 -9.50 -1.09
C ALA A 29 4.35 -9.79 -0.62
N ARG A 30 4.50 -10.42 0.56
CA ARG A 30 5.77 -10.97 1.06
C ARG A 30 5.61 -12.47 1.23
N GLY A 31 5.98 -13.22 0.19
CA GLY A 31 5.67 -14.65 0.12
C GLY A 31 4.14 -14.86 0.11
N PRO A 32 3.59 -15.68 1.03
CA PRO A 32 2.15 -15.88 1.12
C PRO A 32 1.43 -14.78 1.92
N ASP A 33 2.14 -13.82 2.51
CA ASP A 33 1.58 -12.82 3.42
C ASP A 33 1.32 -11.50 2.71
N LEU A 34 0.29 -10.75 3.14
CA LEU A 34 0.05 -9.37 2.72
C LEU A 34 0.66 -8.46 3.77
N ILE A 35 1.48 -7.52 3.31
CA ILE A 35 2.12 -6.50 4.15
C ILE A 35 1.52 -5.14 3.78
N VAL A 36 1.13 -4.38 4.80
CA VAL A 36 0.83 -2.95 4.69
C VAL A 36 1.84 -2.20 5.52
N GLU A 37 2.63 -1.37 4.85
CA GLU A 37 3.81 -0.69 5.37
C GLU A 37 3.56 0.81 5.48
N TRP A 38 4.03 1.40 6.57
CA TRP A 38 4.09 2.84 6.78
C TRP A 38 5.44 3.24 7.36
N TYR A 39 6.08 4.24 6.76
CA TYR A 39 7.33 4.83 7.25
C TYR A 39 7.02 6.00 8.18
N ASP A 40 7.53 5.93 9.40
CA ASP A 40 7.52 7.06 10.32
C ASP A 40 8.77 7.91 10.09
N PHE A 41 8.59 9.04 9.40
CA PHE A 41 9.62 10.06 9.21
C PHE A 41 9.47 11.12 10.30
N GLY A 42 9.85 10.77 11.54
CA GLY A 42 9.96 11.76 12.60
C GLY A 42 11.08 12.75 12.31
N ASP A 43 10.83 14.06 12.44
CA ASP A 43 11.80 15.13 12.19
C ASP A 43 13.09 15.04 13.05
N ASP A 44 13.08 14.21 14.11
CA ASP A 44 14.15 14.08 15.11
C ASP A 44 14.81 12.67 15.19
N THR A 45 14.44 11.71 14.34
CA THR A 45 14.96 10.34 14.47
C THR A 45 16.01 10.01 13.41
N HIS A 46 17.22 9.70 13.88
CA HIS A 46 18.32 9.13 13.05
C HIS A 46 17.99 7.76 12.42
N TYR A 47 16.80 7.21 12.67
CA TYR A 47 16.36 5.89 12.21
C TYR A 47 14.97 5.99 11.58
N GLU A 48 14.87 5.59 10.31
CA GLU A 48 13.60 5.39 9.62
C GLU A 48 13.01 4.05 10.09
N SER A 49 11.88 4.09 10.80
CA SER A 49 11.17 2.86 11.19
C SER A 49 10.03 2.56 10.22
N ALA A 50 9.95 1.32 9.76
CA ALA A 50 8.87 0.82 8.92
C ALA A 50 7.91 0.01 9.79
N ASN A 51 6.68 0.51 9.92
CA ASN A 51 5.60 -0.16 10.64
C ASN A 51 4.82 -1.05 9.69
N PHE A 52 4.58 -2.29 10.08
CA PHE A 52 3.88 -3.28 9.26
C PHE A 52 2.57 -3.72 9.88
N LEU A 53 1.54 -3.88 9.05
CA LEU A 53 0.42 -4.80 9.31
C LEU A 53 0.66 -6.05 8.46
N VAL A 54 0.66 -7.21 9.11
CA VAL A 54 0.88 -8.50 8.45
C VAL A 54 -0.42 -9.30 8.49
N PHE A 55 -1.02 -9.48 7.32
CA PHE A 55 -2.21 -10.32 7.14
C PHE A 55 -1.80 -11.66 6.55
N LYS A 56 -1.94 -12.73 7.34
CA LYS A 56 -1.74 -14.12 6.91
C LYS A 56 -3.07 -14.75 6.50
N SER A 57 -3.05 -15.92 5.88
CA SER A 57 -4.27 -16.72 5.73
C SER A 57 -4.79 -17.16 7.12
N PRO A 58 -6.11 -17.11 7.41
CA PRO A 58 -7.22 -16.75 6.52
C PRO A 58 -7.58 -15.26 6.50
N ALA A 59 -6.90 -14.40 7.28
CA ALA A 59 -7.23 -12.98 7.40
C ALA A 59 -7.26 -12.22 6.07
N GLN A 60 -6.40 -12.60 5.13
CA GLN A 60 -6.40 -12.05 3.77
C GLN A 60 -7.73 -12.25 3.04
N GLN A 61 -8.34 -13.42 3.22
CA GLN A 61 -9.63 -13.74 2.60
C GLN A 61 -10.75 -12.93 3.25
N MET A 62 -10.68 -12.74 4.56
CA MET A 62 -11.61 -11.88 5.31
C MET A 62 -11.50 -10.42 4.86
N LEU A 63 -10.27 -9.90 4.74
CA LEU A 63 -10.01 -8.55 4.24
C LEU A 63 -10.50 -8.38 2.81
N ALA A 64 -10.18 -9.32 1.92
CA ALA A 64 -10.65 -9.31 0.53
C ALA A 64 -12.17 -9.24 0.45
N GLN A 65 -12.88 -10.05 1.23
CA GLN A 65 -14.35 -10.03 1.27
C GLN A 65 -14.89 -8.72 1.84
N ALA A 66 -14.30 -8.21 2.92
CA ALA A 66 -14.75 -6.98 3.59
C ALA A 66 -14.63 -5.74 2.69
N ILE A 67 -13.61 -5.66 1.84
CA ILE A 67 -13.44 -4.56 0.86
C ILE A 67 -14.23 -4.78 -0.44
N GLY A 68 -15.17 -5.72 -0.47
CA GLY A 68 -16.03 -6.01 -1.63
C GLY A 68 -15.35 -6.84 -2.74
N GLY A 69 -14.28 -7.55 -2.40
CA GLY A 69 -13.55 -8.46 -3.27
C GLY A 69 -14.16 -9.85 -3.38
N ALA A 70 -13.69 -10.61 -4.37
CA ALA A 70 -14.01 -12.03 -4.47
C ALA A 70 -13.17 -12.85 -3.47
N ALA A 71 -13.76 -13.93 -2.94
CA ALA A 71 -12.99 -14.91 -2.17
C ALA A 71 -11.89 -15.52 -3.07
N GLY A 72 -10.66 -15.61 -2.56
CA GLY A 72 -9.55 -16.23 -3.28
C GLY A 72 -8.75 -15.31 -4.20
N PHE A 73 -8.74 -13.99 -3.95
CA PHE A 73 -7.76 -13.13 -4.61
C PHE A 73 -6.34 -13.61 -4.35
N GLU A 74 -5.52 -13.61 -5.41
CA GLU A 74 -4.08 -13.67 -5.24
C GLU A 74 -3.62 -12.49 -4.39
N VAL A 75 -2.65 -12.72 -3.49
CA VAL A 75 -2.19 -11.72 -2.52
C VAL A 75 -1.70 -10.43 -3.20
N ALA A 76 -1.07 -10.54 -4.38
CA ALA A 76 -0.64 -9.39 -5.16
C ALA A 76 -1.82 -8.51 -5.64
N LEU A 77 -2.93 -9.14 -6.04
CA LEU A 77 -4.14 -8.42 -6.42
C LEU A 77 -4.82 -7.78 -5.20
N LEU A 78 -4.82 -8.48 -4.06
CA LEU A 78 -5.32 -7.93 -2.79
C LEU A 78 -4.50 -6.69 -2.36
N ALA A 79 -3.18 -6.74 -2.48
CA ALA A 79 -2.31 -5.61 -2.18
C ALA A 79 -2.66 -4.37 -3.01
N ALA A 80 -2.86 -4.53 -4.33
CA ALA A 80 -3.29 -3.45 -5.21
C ALA A 80 -4.68 -2.90 -4.84
N LYS A 81 -5.60 -3.77 -4.40
CA LYS A 81 -6.93 -3.35 -3.93
C LYS A 81 -6.86 -2.56 -2.64
N VAL A 82 -6.06 -3.00 -1.66
CA VAL A 82 -5.85 -2.27 -0.41
C VAL A 82 -5.27 -0.87 -0.68
N ALA A 83 -4.22 -0.79 -1.50
CA ALA A 83 -3.60 0.50 -1.86
C ALA A 83 -4.56 1.46 -2.60
N ALA A 84 -5.57 0.93 -3.29
CA ALA A 84 -6.58 1.74 -3.98
C ALA A 84 -7.80 2.07 -3.11
N HIS A 85 -8.06 1.30 -2.06
CA HIS A 85 -9.26 1.44 -1.22
C HIS A 85 -9.03 2.34 0.01
N PHE A 86 -7.80 2.38 0.53
CA PHE A 86 -7.46 3.14 1.71
C PHE A 86 -6.44 4.23 1.37
N ASP A 87 -6.57 5.41 1.98
CA ASP A 87 -5.63 6.51 1.78
C ASP A 87 -4.43 6.38 2.74
N SER A 88 -4.57 5.66 3.85
CA SER A 88 -3.55 5.58 4.89
C SER A 88 -3.44 4.22 5.57
N TYR A 89 -2.27 3.95 6.15
CA TYR A 89 -2.03 2.75 6.98
C TYR A 89 -2.99 2.67 8.16
N PHE A 90 -3.30 3.82 8.77
CA PHE A 90 -4.17 3.90 9.93
C PHE A 90 -5.62 3.54 9.60
N GLU A 91 -6.09 3.91 8.40
CA GLU A 91 -7.40 3.49 7.91
C GLU A 91 -7.47 1.97 7.73
N VAL A 92 -6.43 1.35 7.15
CA VAL A 92 -6.37 -0.11 7.03
C VAL A 92 -6.42 -0.78 8.40
N LYS A 93 -5.65 -0.27 9.37
CA LYS A 93 -5.61 -0.78 10.74
C LYS A 93 -6.96 -0.65 11.45
N ALA A 94 -7.59 0.52 11.35
CA ALA A 94 -8.89 0.79 11.97
C ALA A 94 -9.99 -0.08 11.35
N PHE A 95 -10.03 -0.18 10.02
CA PHE A 95 -10.97 -1.02 9.29
C PHE A 95 -10.82 -2.50 9.68
N ALA A 96 -9.58 -3.02 9.71
CA ALA A 96 -9.34 -4.40 10.10
C ALA A 96 -9.80 -4.68 11.54
N ALA A 97 -9.57 -3.74 12.47
CA ALA A 97 -10.05 -3.87 13.85
C ALA A 97 -11.59 -3.85 13.95
N GLU A 98 -12.25 -2.92 13.27
CA GLU A 98 -13.72 -2.80 13.24
C GLU A 98 -14.39 -4.06 12.69
N HIS A 99 -13.81 -4.65 11.65
CA HIS A 99 -14.31 -5.86 11.02
C HIS A 99 -13.81 -7.16 11.67
N SER A 100 -13.11 -7.08 12.82
CA SER A 100 -12.52 -8.24 13.51
C SER A 100 -11.63 -9.10 12.60
N ILE A 101 -10.91 -8.47 11.67
CA ILE A 101 -9.95 -9.11 10.78
C ILE A 101 -8.60 -9.19 11.50
N PRO A 102 -8.08 -10.40 11.77
CA PRO A 102 -6.83 -10.53 12.53
C PRO A 102 -5.63 -10.08 11.70
N PHE A 103 -4.74 -9.30 12.32
CA PHE A 103 -3.43 -8.94 11.76
C PHE A 103 -2.38 -8.95 12.87
N ALA A 104 -1.12 -9.17 12.48
CA ALA A 104 0.01 -8.91 13.37
C ALA A 104 0.62 -7.54 13.05
N THR A 105 1.22 -6.90 14.05
CA THR A 105 2.03 -5.69 13.88
C THR A 105 3.50 -6.05 14.02
N ASP A 106 4.34 -5.46 13.19
CA ASP A 106 5.79 -5.61 13.26
C ASP A 106 6.45 -4.26 12.97
N VAL A 107 7.69 -4.05 13.42
CA VAL A 107 8.45 -2.82 13.21
C VAL A 107 9.86 -3.19 12.78
N GLU A 108 10.26 -2.73 11.60
CA GLU A 108 11.61 -2.89 11.09
C GLU A 108 12.36 -1.56 11.22
N PHE A 109 13.53 -1.60 11.86
CA PHE A 109 14.43 -0.47 11.97
C PHE A 109 15.45 -0.56 10.85
N GLN A 110 15.47 0.41 9.95
CA GLN A 110 16.55 0.52 8.96
C GLN A 110 17.82 1.04 9.66
N PRO A 111 19.00 0.42 9.43
CA PRO A 111 20.26 0.81 10.06
C PRO A 111 20.83 2.14 9.54
#